data_AF-A0A838D7P7-F1
#
_entry.id   AF-A0A838D7P7-F1
#
_cell.length_a   1.000
_cell.length_b   1.000
_cell.length_c   1.000
_cell.angle_alpha   90.00
_cell.angle_beta   90.00
_cell.angle_gamma   90.00
#
_symmetry.space_group_name_H-M   'P 1'
#
loop_
_entity.id
_entity.type
_entity.pdbx_description
1 polymer ?
#
loop_
_entity_poly.entity_id
_entity_poly.type
_entity_poly.pdbx_seq_one_letter_code
_entity_poly.pdbx_strand_id
1 'polypeptide(L)'
;SNDESSRKNIDGNVTNSQDSVSPTTTSSEIIEEGILLCKTCMRFYPITEEIPIILPDELRDKKKDIEFLEKWSTSVPEELLKNLKPWTLSKFHPIK
;
A
#
# COMPACT_ATOMS: atom_id res chain seq x y z
N SER A 1 52.99 -44.82 7.49
CA SER A 1 53.85 -44.62 6.31
C SER A 1 53.14 -43.60 5.43
N ASN A 2 53.28 -42.31 5.70
CA ASN A 2 54.36 -41.42 5.18
C ASN A 2 54.13 -41.20 3.65
N ASP A 3 54.00 -40.02 3.05
CA ASP A 3 54.36 -38.62 3.35
C ASP A 3 53.45 -37.70 2.47
N GLU A 4 52.91 -36.57 2.96
CA GLU A 4 53.39 -35.17 2.88
C GLU A 4 53.48 -34.50 1.49
N SER A 5 52.95 -33.27 1.44
CA SER A 5 53.20 -32.15 0.49
C SER A 5 52.32 -32.12 -0.78
N SER A 6 51.74 -30.99 -1.21
CA SER A 6 52.22 -29.61 -1.10
C SER A 6 51.10 -28.57 -1.05
N ARG A 7 51.40 -27.52 -0.30
CA ARG A 7 50.68 -26.25 -0.14
C ARG A 7 50.72 -25.43 -1.44
N LYS A 8 49.65 -24.69 -1.74
CA LYS A 8 49.73 -23.47 -2.56
C LYS A 8 48.94 -22.36 -1.87
N ASN A 9 49.70 -21.44 -1.28
CA ASN A 9 49.24 -20.14 -0.78
C ASN A 9 48.96 -19.25 -1.99
N ILE A 10 47.85 -18.51 -1.97
CA ILE A 10 47.70 -17.30 -2.77
C ILE A 10 47.19 -16.21 -1.83
N ASP A 11 48.15 -15.42 -1.34
CA ASP A 11 47.92 -14.13 -0.72
C ASP A 11 47.52 -13.14 -1.81
N GLY A 12 46.25 -12.73 -1.81
CA GLY A 12 45.72 -11.70 -2.68
C GLY A 12 45.12 -10.58 -1.84
N ASN A 13 45.96 -9.65 -1.38
CA ASN A 13 45.55 -8.39 -0.79
C ASN A 13 45.05 -7.46 -1.91
N VAL A 14 43.74 -7.23 -1.99
CA VAL A 14 43.14 -6.12 -2.75
C VAL A 14 42.45 -5.18 -1.77
N THR A 15 43.06 -4.02 -1.63
CA THR A 15 42.62 -2.85 -0.88
C THR A 15 41.39 -2.18 -1.48
N ASN A 16 40.56 -1.58 -0.61
CA ASN A 16 39.54 -0.56 -0.88
C ASN A 16 38.42 -0.99 -1.85
N SER A 17 37.16 -0.92 -1.44
CA SER A 17 36.54 0.37 -1.15
C SER A 17 35.32 0.15 -0.27
N GLN A 18 34.97 1.18 0.47
CA GLN A 18 33.67 1.32 1.11
C GLN A 18 32.57 1.13 0.07
N ASP A 19 32.04 -0.07 -0.05
CA ASP A 19 30.62 -0.18 -0.32
C ASP A 19 29.95 0.06 1.02
N SER A 20 29.64 1.34 1.24
CA SER A 20 28.54 1.73 2.09
C SER A 20 27.30 1.00 1.59
N VAL A 21 27.13 -0.25 1.99
CA VAL A 21 25.81 -0.87 2.05
C VAL A 21 25.14 -0.12 3.19
N SER A 22 24.64 1.07 2.85
CA SER A 22 23.61 1.72 3.62
C SER A 22 22.58 0.61 3.80
N PRO A 23 22.23 0.23 5.04
CA PRO A 23 21.12 -0.68 5.24
C PRO A 23 19.97 0.00 4.52
N THR A 24 19.59 -0.55 3.36
CA THR A 24 18.42 -0.10 2.65
C THR A 24 17.31 -0.66 3.51
N THR A 25 17.02 0.06 4.60
CA THR A 25 15.85 -0.13 5.42
C THR A 25 14.71 -0.01 4.42
N THR A 26 14.26 -1.16 3.95
CA THR A 26 13.14 -1.24 3.04
C THR A 26 11.96 -0.89 3.92
N SER A 27 11.66 0.40 4.06
CA SER A 27 10.55 0.86 4.86
C SER A 27 9.29 0.42 4.15
N SER A 28 8.70 -0.69 4.60
CA SER A 28 7.37 -1.08 4.20
C SER A 28 6.40 -0.02 4.71
N GLU A 29 5.83 0.77 3.82
CA GLU A 29 4.74 1.68 4.13
C GLU A 29 3.46 0.84 4.33
N ILE A 30 2.80 1.05 5.47
CA ILE A 30 1.54 0.39 5.81
C ILE A 30 0.41 1.36 5.51
N ILE A 31 -0.59 0.90 4.75
CA ILE A 31 -1.77 1.69 4.41
C ILE A 31 -2.87 1.38 5.43
N GLU A 32 -3.00 2.24 6.43
CA GLU A 32 -4.03 2.13 7.49
C GLU A 32 -5.45 2.34 6.93
N GLU A 33 -5.62 3.35 6.07
CA GLU A 33 -6.89 3.69 5.42
C GLU A 33 -6.68 4.08 3.96
N GLY A 34 -7.68 3.80 3.12
CA GLY A 34 -7.59 4.08 1.68
C GLY A 34 -8.79 3.59 0.87
N ILE A 35 -8.73 3.76 -0.44
CA ILE A 35 -9.77 3.29 -1.36
C ILE A 35 -9.11 2.49 -2.50
N LEU A 36 -9.60 1.27 -2.72
CA LEU A 36 -9.38 0.55 -3.96
C LEU A 36 -10.50 0.90 -4.95
N LEU A 37 -10.16 1.48 -6.10
CA LEU A 37 -11.13 1.91 -7.11
C LEU A 37 -11.04 1.06 -8.38
N CYS A 38 -12.15 0.47 -8.79
CA CYS A 38 -12.30 -0.11 -10.11
C CYS A 38 -12.65 0.98 -11.13
N LYS A 39 -11.69 1.35 -11.99
CA LYS A 39 -11.87 2.37 -13.04
C LYS A 39 -12.87 1.98 -14.14
N THR A 40 -13.25 0.71 -14.24
CA THR A 40 -14.22 0.25 -15.25
C THR A 40 -15.67 0.43 -14.79
N CYS A 41 -15.97 0.10 -13.52
CA CYS A 41 -17.34 0.11 -13.01
C CYS A 41 -17.61 1.16 -11.93
N MET A 42 -16.58 1.90 -11.50
CA MET A 42 -16.58 2.88 -10.40
C MET A 42 -16.89 2.30 -9.01
N ARG A 43 -16.74 0.98 -8.82
CA ARG A 43 -16.82 0.40 -7.48
C ARG A 43 -15.60 0.79 -6.66
N PHE A 44 -15.85 1.25 -5.44
CA PHE A 44 -14.82 1.51 -4.46
C PHE A 44 -14.86 0.43 -3.37
N TYR A 45 -13.71 0.07 -2.81
CA TYR A 45 -13.59 -0.77 -1.62
C TYR A 45 -12.77 -0.01 -0.58
N PRO A 46 -13.35 0.35 0.57
CA PRO A 46 -12.61 1.03 1.62
C PRO A 46 -11.59 0.09 2.24
N ILE A 47 -10.40 0.62 2.53
CA ILE A 47 -9.40 0.02 3.42
C ILE A 47 -9.58 0.70 4.77
N THR A 48 -9.75 -0.08 5.81
CA THR A 48 -9.87 0.37 7.21
C THR A 48 -9.14 -0.61 8.09
N GLU A 49 -8.36 -0.11 9.06
CA GLU A 49 -7.53 -0.96 9.91
C GLU A 49 -6.64 -1.89 9.06
N GLU A 50 -6.05 -1.33 7.99
CA GLU A 50 -5.19 -2.02 7.02
C GLU A 50 -5.89 -3.08 6.14
N ILE A 51 -7.17 -3.38 6.39
CA ILE A 51 -7.93 -4.43 5.71
C ILE A 51 -8.88 -3.84 4.64
N PRO A 52 -8.79 -4.27 3.37
CA PRO A 52 -9.77 -3.93 2.35
C PRO A 52 -11.09 -4.68 2.56
N ILE A 53 -12.20 -3.95 2.62
CA ILE A 53 -13.55 -4.54 2.72
C ILE A 53 -14.07 -4.87 1.31
N ILE A 54 -13.81 -6.09 0.84
CA ILE A 54 -14.23 -6.58 -0.49
C ILE A 54 -15.46 -7.47 -0.36
N LEU A 55 -16.58 -6.85 0.03
CA LEU A 55 -17.87 -7.52 0.07
C LEU A 55 -18.67 -7.27 -1.22
N PRO A 56 -19.51 -8.22 -1.66
CA PRO A 56 -20.56 -7.98 -2.65
C PRO A 56 -21.45 -6.81 -2.25
N ASP A 57 -22.01 -6.10 -3.23
CA ASP A 57 -22.77 -4.86 -2.99
C ASP A 57 -23.95 -5.09 -2.03
N GLU A 58 -24.60 -6.26 -2.10
CA GLU A 58 -25.73 -6.66 -1.25
C GLU A 58 -25.37 -6.96 0.22
N LEU A 59 -24.09 -7.19 0.51
CA LEU A 59 -23.57 -7.44 1.86
C LEU A 59 -22.92 -6.19 2.48
N ARG A 60 -22.92 -5.05 1.77
CA ARG A 60 -22.32 -3.81 2.26
C ARG A 60 -23.27 -3.01 3.12
N ASP A 61 -22.73 -2.49 4.22
CA ASP A 61 -23.44 -1.54 5.06
C ASP A 61 -23.32 -0.12 4.47
N LYS A 62 -24.41 0.32 3.84
CA LYS A 62 -24.51 1.66 3.24
C LYS A 62 -24.15 2.78 4.21
N LYS A 63 -24.51 2.66 5.50
CA LYS A 63 -24.23 3.73 6.47
C LYS A 63 -22.73 3.88 6.67
N LYS A 64 -22.02 2.76 6.90
CA LYS A 64 -20.55 2.77 7.06
C LYS A 64 -19.83 3.30 5.83
N ASP A 65 -20.29 2.91 4.65
CA ASP A 65 -19.72 3.39 3.39
C ASP A 65 -19.88 4.90 3.21
N ILE A 66 -21.06 5.45 3.54
CA ILE A 66 -21.30 6.89 3.47
C ILE A 66 -20.46 7.63 4.52
N GLU A 67 -20.41 7.14 5.77
CA GLU A 67 -19.57 7.73 6.83
C GLU A 67 -18.08 7.74 6.43
N PHE A 68 -17.59 6.66 5.81
CA PHE A 68 -16.23 6.59 5.28
C PHE A 68 -15.98 7.64 4.19
N LEU A 69 -16.89 7.75 3.21
CA LEU A 69 -16.77 8.74 2.15
C LEU A 69 -16.85 10.17 2.69
N GLU A 70 -17.70 10.45 3.68
CA GLU A 70 -17.80 11.77 4.34
C GLU A 70 -16.49 12.14 5.02
N LYS A 71 -15.92 11.21 5.82
CA LYS A 71 -14.62 11.38 6.49
C LYS A 71 -13.51 11.75 5.51
N TRP A 72 -13.48 11.09 4.34
CA TRP A 72 -12.43 11.25 3.33
C TRP A 72 -12.80 12.19 2.17
N SER A 73 -13.93 12.89 2.27
CA SER A 73 -14.49 13.68 1.17
C SER A 73 -13.58 14.80 0.65
N THR A 74 -12.66 15.29 1.48
CA THR A 74 -11.66 16.32 1.08
C THR A 74 -10.45 15.73 0.36
N SER A 75 -10.20 14.42 0.53
CA SER A 75 -9.07 13.71 -0.08
C SER A 75 -9.44 13.01 -1.38
N VAL A 76 -10.72 12.65 -1.53
CA VAL A 76 -11.24 12.02 -2.75
C VAL A 76 -11.68 13.09 -3.74
N PRO A 77 -11.22 13.06 -5.01
CA PRO A 77 -11.68 13.97 -6.05
C PRO A 77 -13.21 14.07 -6.13
N GLU A 78 -13.73 15.29 -6.21
CA GLU A 78 -15.17 15.55 -6.21
C GLU A 78 -15.90 14.81 -7.35
N GLU A 79 -15.25 14.69 -8.51
CA GLU A 79 -15.77 13.96 -9.67
C GLU A 79 -15.99 12.46 -9.39
N LEU A 80 -15.17 11.85 -8.52
CA LEU A 80 -15.33 10.47 -8.12
C LEU A 80 -16.49 10.36 -7.13
N LEU A 81 -16.55 11.24 -6.12
CA LEU A 81 -17.57 11.22 -5.06
C LEU A 81 -19.02 11.27 -5.55
N LYS A 82 -19.25 11.70 -6.80
CA LYS A 82 -20.56 11.75 -7.46
C LYS A 82 -20.93 10.48 -8.24
N ASN A 83 -19.95 9.62 -8.53
CA ASN A 83 -20.07 8.49 -9.47
C ASN A 83 -19.73 7.13 -8.84
N LEU A 84 -19.35 7.09 -7.56
CA LEU A 84 -18.95 5.86 -6.89
C LEU A 84 -20.10 4.86 -6.76
N LYS A 85 -19.74 3.57 -6.81
CA LYS A 85 -20.63 2.44 -6.56
C LYS A 85 -20.15 1.61 -5.37
N PRO A 86 -21.06 0.96 -4.64
CA PRO A 86 -22.51 0.99 -4.80
C PRO A 86 -23.15 2.29 -4.29
N TRP A 87 -22.44 3.05 -3.46
CA TRP A 87 -22.93 4.29 -2.85
C TRP A 87 -22.03 5.48 -3.17
N THR A 88 -22.63 6.66 -3.16
CA THR A 88 -22.00 7.93 -3.55
C THR A 88 -22.48 9.05 -2.63
N LEU A 89 -21.71 10.14 -2.51
CA LEU A 89 -22.13 11.32 -1.75
C LEU A 89 -22.94 12.26 -2.65
N SER A 90 -24.27 12.18 -2.54
CA SER A 90 -25.20 13.03 -3.31
C SER A 90 -25.23 14.51 -2.86
N LYS A 91 -24.62 14.84 -1.72
CA LYS A 91 -24.56 16.21 -1.18
C LYS A 91 -23.14 16.47 -0.66
N PHE A 92 -22.26 16.95 -1.53
CA PHE A 92 -20.99 17.48 -1.07
C PHE A 92 -21.26 18.82 -0.37
N HIS A 93 -21.05 18.87 0.95
CA HIS A 93 -21.00 20.11 1.71
C HIS A 93 -19.53 20.32 2.10
N PRO A 94 -18.79 21.21 1.42
CA PRO A 94 -17.43 21.50 1.85
C PRO A 94 -17.49 22.08 3.25
N ILE A 95 -16.90 21.38 4.23
CA ILE A 95 -16.65 21.94 5.55
C ILE A 95 -15.55 22.99 5.35
N LYS A 96 -15.91 24.27 5.51
CA LYS A 96 -15.00 25.42 5.47
C LYS A 96 -14.16 25.49 6.73
#